data_AF-A0A7Y2NX49-F1
#
_entry.id   AF-A0A7Y2NX49-F1
#
_cell.length_a   1.000
_cell.length_b   1.000
_cell.length_c   1.000
_cell.angle_alpha   90.00
_cell.angle_beta   90.00
_cell.angle_gamma   90.00
#
_symmetry.space_group_name_H-M   'P 1'
#
loop_
_entity.id
_entity.type
_entity.pdbx_description
1 polymer ?
#
loop_
_entity_poly.entity_id
_entity_poly.type
_entity_poly.pdbx_seq_one_letter_code
_entity_poly.pdbx_strand_id
1 'polypeptide(L)'
;MGKVIGSVVLGYVVMVIVVFVLMSLVWMVMGASGAFQPGSWDVSAGWIVGSIIVGLVAAIIGGYVCALVAKDPRGPKALVVVVVILGIVFAIPVLTSGAEAPTIARTETISMMDAMQNAQQPVWIALLNPILGAIGVLIGARLRPTPTA
;
A
#
# COMPACT_ATOMS: atom_id res chain seq x y z
N MET A 1 -6.45 -21.18 16.86
CA MET A 1 -5.56 -20.00 16.69
C MET A 1 -4.68 -20.08 15.45
N GLY A 2 -4.06 -21.22 15.12
CA GLY A 2 -3.20 -21.34 13.91
C GLY A 2 -3.86 -20.91 12.58
N LYS A 3 -5.14 -21.25 12.36
CA LYS A 3 -5.89 -20.81 11.16
C LYS A 3 -6.07 -19.29 11.06
N VAL A 4 -6.22 -18.61 12.21
CA VAL A 4 -6.36 -17.15 12.26
C VAL A 4 -5.04 -16.50 11.88
N ILE A 5 -3.93 -16.90 12.51
CA ILE A 5 -2.59 -16.37 12.21
C ILE A 5 -2.23 -16.63 10.74
N GLY A 6 -2.42 -17.87 10.26
CA GLY A 6 -2.15 -18.23 8.86
C GLY A 6 -2.95 -17.40 7.87
N SER A 7 -4.22 -17.10 8.17
CA SER A 7 -5.06 -16.25 7.31
C SER A 7 -4.59 -14.79 7.25
N VAL A 8 -4.05 -14.26 8.35
CA VAL A 8 -3.52 -12.90 8.41
C VAL A 8 -2.24 -12.81 7.58
N VAL A 9 -1.31 -13.76 7.78
CA VAL A 9 -0.06 -13.83 7.02
C VAL A 9 -0.36 -13.96 5.52
N LEU A 10 -1.23 -14.89 5.14
CA LEU A 10 -1.59 -15.09 3.74
C LEU A 10 -2.28 -13.86 3.13
N GLY A 11 -3.22 -13.25 3.84
CA GLY A 11 -3.88 -12.01 3.40
C GLY A 11 -2.88 -10.88 3.16
N TYR A 12 -1.94 -10.68 4.08
CA TYR A 12 -0.89 -9.66 3.94
C TYR A 12 0.07 -9.97 2.79
N VAL A 13 0.51 -11.23 2.63
CA VAL A 13 1.36 -11.65 1.50
C VAL A 13 0.66 -11.37 0.17
N VAL A 14 -0.63 -11.68 0.05
CA VAL A 14 -1.41 -11.35 -1.15
C VAL A 14 -1.46 -9.84 -1.39
N MET A 15 -1.66 -9.01 -0.35
CA MET A 15 -1.59 -7.56 -0.50
C MET A 15 -0.25 -7.11 -1.08
N VAL A 16 0.87 -7.60 -0.52
CA VAL A 16 2.22 -7.24 -0.99
C VAL A 16 2.41 -7.62 -2.45
N ILE A 17 2.01 -8.84 -2.85
CA ILE A 17 2.11 -9.28 -4.25
C ILE A 17 1.29 -8.39 -5.18
N VAL A 18 0.04 -8.08 -4.81
CA VAL A 18 -0.84 -7.24 -5.64
C VAL A 18 -0.28 -5.82 -5.76
N VAL A 19 0.16 -5.22 -4.66
CA VAL A 19 0.80 -3.88 -4.70
C VAL A 19 2.03 -3.92 -5.61
N PHE A 20 2.90 -4.90 -5.44
CA PHE A 20 4.13 -5.01 -6.23
C PHE A 20 3.84 -5.11 -7.72
N VAL A 21 2.93 -6.01 -8.12
CA VAL A 21 2.57 -6.21 -9.53
C VAL A 21 1.91 -4.95 -10.11
N LEU A 22 0.90 -4.40 -9.44
CA LEU A 22 0.15 -3.27 -9.97
C LEU A 22 0.98 -1.98 -9.98
N MET A 23 1.79 -1.70 -8.95
CA MET A 23 2.69 -0.54 -8.96
C MET A 23 3.77 -0.66 -10.04
N SER A 24 4.27 -1.88 -10.30
CA SER A 24 5.21 -2.11 -11.41
C SER A 24 4.55 -1.82 -12.77
N LEU A 25 3.28 -2.19 -12.96
CA LEU A 25 2.52 -1.85 -14.16
C LEU A 25 2.27 -0.35 -14.29
N VAL A 26 1.90 0.33 -13.20
CA VAL A 26 1.76 1.80 -13.20
C VAL A 26 3.08 2.47 -13.56
N TRP A 27 4.20 2.01 -12.98
CA TRP A 27 5.54 2.49 -13.32
C TRP A 27 5.90 2.25 -14.79
N MET A 28 5.63 1.07 -15.35
CA MET A 28 5.90 0.76 -16.76
C MET A 28 5.11 1.67 -17.72
N VAL A 29 3.89 2.06 -17.35
CA VAL A 29 3.05 2.94 -18.17
C VAL A 29 3.44 4.40 -18.01
N MET A 30 3.70 4.87 -16.78
CA MET A 30 3.94 6.29 -16.49
C MET A 30 5.41 6.70 -16.59
N GLY A 31 6.32 5.78 -16.32
CA GLY A 31 7.75 6.04 -16.18
C GLY A 31 8.07 7.04 -15.06
N ALA A 32 9.34 7.47 -15.03
CA ALA A 32 9.82 8.46 -14.06
C ALA A 32 9.20 9.85 -14.27
N SER A 33 8.94 10.24 -15.52
CA SER A 33 8.35 11.54 -15.87
C SER A 33 6.89 11.66 -15.40
N GLY A 34 6.12 10.57 -15.47
CA GLY A 34 4.77 10.54 -14.93
C GLY A 34 4.73 10.37 -13.41
N ALA A 35 5.71 9.67 -12.81
CA ALA A 35 5.71 9.37 -11.39
C ALA A 35 6.10 10.56 -10.49
N PHE A 36 6.88 11.51 -11.00
CA PHE A 36 7.48 12.60 -10.23
C PHE A 36 7.26 13.97 -10.84
N GLN A 37 7.32 15.02 -10.02
CA GLN A 37 7.39 16.40 -10.50
C GLN A 37 8.71 16.64 -11.26
N PRO A 38 8.73 17.51 -12.29
CA PRO A 38 9.96 17.82 -13.03
C PRO A 38 11.07 18.34 -12.10
N GLY A 39 12.27 17.76 -12.19
CA GLY A 39 13.45 18.16 -11.40
C GLY A 39 13.38 17.87 -9.89
N SER A 40 12.27 17.36 -9.38
CA SER A 40 12.07 17.04 -7.95
C SER A 40 11.83 15.54 -7.74
N TRP A 41 12.08 15.09 -6.51
CA TRP A 41 11.73 13.76 -6.01
C TRP A 41 10.31 13.70 -5.42
N ASP A 42 9.59 14.82 -5.44
CA ASP A 42 8.17 14.87 -5.11
C ASP A 42 7.37 14.01 -6.08
N VAL A 43 6.57 13.10 -5.52
CA VAL A 43 5.66 12.29 -6.34
C VAL A 43 4.59 13.17 -7.00
N SER A 44 4.24 12.86 -8.24
CA SER A 44 3.22 13.58 -8.99
C SER A 44 1.81 13.28 -8.44
N ALA A 45 0.85 14.16 -8.73
CA ALA A 45 -0.55 13.89 -8.38
C ALA A 45 -1.09 12.62 -9.06
N GLY A 46 -0.65 12.34 -10.30
CA GLY A 46 -1.02 11.13 -11.02
C GLY A 46 -0.53 9.87 -10.31
N TRP A 47 0.73 9.89 -9.84
CA TRP A 47 1.30 8.79 -9.06
C TRP A 47 0.57 8.59 -7.73
N ILE A 48 0.25 9.67 -7.02
CA ILE A 48 -0.52 9.61 -5.78
C ILE A 48 -1.87 8.92 -6.01
N VAL A 49 -2.63 9.36 -7.00
CA VAL A 49 -3.94 8.77 -7.33
C VAL A 49 -3.79 7.29 -7.70
N GLY A 50 -2.80 6.95 -8.53
CA GLY A 50 -2.48 5.57 -8.88
C GLY A 50 -2.17 4.71 -7.66
N SER A 51 -1.33 5.21 -6.75
CA SER A 51 -0.93 4.52 -5.52
C SER A 51 -2.12 4.27 -4.58
N ILE A 52 -3.05 5.22 -4.47
CA ILE A 52 -4.27 5.10 -3.66
C ILE A 52 -5.18 4.00 -4.23
N ILE A 53 -5.41 4.01 -5.54
CA ILE A 53 -6.24 3.02 -6.23
C ILE A 53 -5.64 1.62 -6.06
N VAL A 54 -4.33 1.48 -6.34
CA VAL A 54 -3.62 0.21 -6.21
C VAL A 54 -3.64 -0.29 -4.76
N GLY A 55 -3.37 0.59 -3.78
CA GLY A 55 -3.41 0.25 -2.36
C GLY A 55 -4.78 -0.22 -1.90
N LEU A 56 -5.85 0.45 -2.33
CA LEU A 56 -7.23 0.03 -2.05
C LEU A 56 -7.56 -1.33 -2.66
N VAL A 57 -7.23 -1.55 -3.94
CA VAL A 57 -7.46 -2.82 -4.62
C VAL A 57 -6.72 -3.96 -3.91
N ALA A 58 -5.44 -3.74 -3.57
CA ALA A 58 -4.64 -4.73 -2.84
C ALA A 58 -5.24 -5.05 -1.47
N ALA A 59 -5.63 -4.03 -0.70
CA ALA A 59 -6.24 -4.21 0.61
C ALA A 59 -7.58 -4.97 0.54
N ILE A 60 -8.42 -4.68 -0.45
CA ILE A 60 -9.68 -5.40 -0.70
C ILE A 60 -9.39 -6.87 -1.00
N ILE A 61 -8.46 -7.17 -1.91
CA ILE A 61 -8.14 -8.55 -2.28
C ILE A 61 -7.53 -9.30 -1.08
N GLY A 62 -6.62 -8.67 -0.34
CA GLY A 62 -6.01 -9.24 0.86
C GLY A 62 -7.03 -9.54 1.97
N GLY A 63 -7.94 -8.60 2.23
CA GLY A 63 -9.02 -8.78 3.20
C GLY A 63 -9.98 -9.89 2.81
N TYR A 64 -10.31 -10.00 1.52
CA TYR A 64 -11.12 -11.08 0.97
C TYR A 64 -10.45 -12.45 1.17
N VAL A 65 -9.18 -12.60 0.76
CA VAL A 65 -8.42 -13.84 0.94
C VAL A 65 -8.29 -14.21 2.42
N CYS A 66 -8.00 -13.23 3.28
CA CYS A 66 -7.94 -13.45 4.73
C CYS A 66 -9.26 -14.01 5.27
N ALA A 67 -10.39 -13.39 4.91
CA ALA A 67 -11.70 -13.82 5.36
C ALA A 67 -12.07 -15.24 4.86
N LEU A 68 -11.71 -15.57 3.60
CA LEU A 68 -11.95 -16.90 3.02
C LEU A 68 -11.28 -18.01 3.83
N VAL A 69 -10.04 -17.77 4.27
CA VAL A 69 -9.21 -18.76 4.95
C VAL A 69 -9.50 -18.81 6.44
N ALA A 70 -9.68 -17.65 7.08
CA ALA A 70 -9.95 -17.56 8.52
C ALA A 70 -11.22 -18.30 8.91
N LYS A 71 -12.26 -18.18 8.07
CA LYS A 71 -13.65 -18.58 8.36
C LYS A 71 -14.22 -17.97 9.65
N ASP A 72 -13.56 -16.95 10.20
CA ASP A 72 -13.87 -16.29 11.47
C ASP A 72 -13.57 -14.78 11.34
N PRO A 73 -14.43 -13.89 11.85
CA PRO A 73 -14.25 -12.43 11.76
C PRO A 73 -13.00 -11.90 12.48
N ARG A 74 -12.41 -12.67 13.41
CA ARG A 74 -11.18 -12.31 14.12
C ARG A 74 -9.97 -12.22 13.18
N GLY A 75 -9.93 -13.01 12.11
CA GLY A 75 -8.84 -12.99 11.13
C GLY A 75 -8.70 -11.63 10.44
N PRO A 76 -9.72 -11.18 9.70
CA PRO A 76 -9.68 -9.85 9.07
C PRO A 76 -9.50 -8.70 10.06
N LYS A 77 -10.08 -8.77 11.28
CA LYS A 77 -9.84 -7.76 12.32
C LYS A 77 -8.37 -7.71 12.75
N ALA A 78 -7.72 -8.87 12.91
CA ALA A 78 -6.29 -8.93 13.21
C ALA A 78 -5.45 -8.40 12.03
N LEU A 79 -5.84 -8.69 10.78
CA LEU A 79 -5.16 -8.14 9.61
C LEU A 79 -5.26 -6.61 9.55
N VAL A 80 -6.42 -6.02 9.88
CA VAL A 80 -6.57 -4.56 10.00
C VAL A 80 -5.56 -4.00 11.01
N VAL A 81 -5.44 -4.61 12.19
CA VAL A 81 -4.48 -4.16 13.22
C VAL A 81 -3.05 -4.22 12.67
N VAL A 82 -2.67 -5.31 12.00
CA VAL A 82 -1.34 -5.45 11.38
C VAL A 82 -1.09 -4.37 10.34
N VAL A 83 -2.04 -4.14 9.43
CA VAL A 83 -1.91 -3.13 8.36
C VAL A 83 -1.81 -1.72 8.94
N VAL A 84 -2.58 -1.40 9.98
CA VAL A 84 -2.50 -0.09 10.65
C VAL A 84 -1.15 0.10 11.33
N ILE A 85 -0.68 -0.90 12.09
CA ILE A 85 0.62 -0.84 12.77
C ILE A 85 1.75 -0.66 11.75
N LEU A 86 1.79 -1.51 10.71
CA LEU A 86 2.83 -1.42 9.68
C LEU A 86 2.76 -0.11 8.91
N GLY A 87 1.56 0.36 8.58
CA GLY A 87 1.38 1.64 7.92
C GLY A 87 1.90 2.81 8.76
N ILE A 88 1.63 2.82 10.07
CA ILE A 88 2.17 3.83 10.99
C ILE A 88 3.69 3.73 11.04
N VAL A 89 4.25 2.52 11.17
CA VAL A 89 5.70 2.29 11.19
C VAL A 89 6.36 2.84 9.91
N PHE A 90 5.76 2.62 8.74
CA PHE A 90 6.26 3.16 7.47
C PHE A 90 6.02 4.66 7.28
N ALA A 91 5.06 5.26 8.00
CA ALA A 91 4.87 6.70 7.99
C ALA A 91 5.91 7.44 8.84
N ILE A 92 6.54 6.79 9.82
CA ILE A 92 7.52 7.42 10.72
C ILE A 92 8.64 8.12 9.95
N PRO A 93 9.37 7.47 9.01
CA PRO A 93 10.43 8.14 8.25
C PRO A 93 9.94 9.41 7.57
N VAL A 94 8.76 9.39 6.95
CA VAL A 94 8.15 10.55 6.26
C VAL A 94 7.80 11.68 7.24
N LEU A 95 7.45 11.35 8.48
CA LEU A 95 7.11 12.31 9.52
C LEU A 95 8.35 12.90 10.21
N THR A 96 9.45 12.15 10.26
CA THR A 96 10.67 12.52 11.01
C THR A 96 11.78 13.06 10.12
N SER A 97 11.80 12.71 8.84
CA SER A 97 12.66 13.41 7.88
C SER A 97 12.07 14.81 7.71
N GLY A 98 12.71 15.78 8.36
CA GLY A 98 12.47 17.19 8.03
C GLY A 98 12.64 17.40 6.53
N ALA A 99 12.15 18.52 6.00
CA ALA A 99 12.19 18.87 4.58
C ALA A 99 13.63 19.12 4.04
N GLU A 100 14.58 18.21 4.30
CA GLU A 100 15.83 18.13 3.57
C GLU A 100 15.49 17.62 2.17
N ALA A 101 15.29 18.58 1.27
CA ALA A 101 15.25 18.29 -0.15
C ALA A 101 16.53 17.51 -0.52
N PRO A 102 16.44 16.45 -1.33
CA PRO A 102 17.61 15.69 -1.72
C PRO A 102 18.61 16.66 -2.36
N THR A 103 19.86 16.63 -1.91
CA THR A 103 20.90 17.60 -2.35
C THR A 103 21.18 17.50 -3.86
N ILE A 104 20.67 16.46 -4.52
CA ILE A 104 20.85 16.16 -5.93
C ILE A 104 19.50 16.25 -6.64
N ALA A 105 19.41 17.15 -7.62
CA ALA A 105 18.26 17.29 -8.50
C ALA A 105 17.99 15.98 -9.26
N ARG A 106 16.72 15.59 -9.37
CA ARG A 106 16.33 14.35 -10.06
C ARG A 106 16.66 14.47 -11.55
N THR A 107 17.44 13.52 -12.08
CA THR A 107 17.69 13.40 -13.53
C THR A 107 16.46 12.79 -14.24
N GLU A 108 16.31 13.03 -15.54
CA GLU A 108 15.11 12.60 -16.28
C GLU A 108 14.98 11.07 -16.39
N THR A 109 16.11 10.36 -16.39
CA THR A 109 16.18 8.90 -16.45
C THR A 109 16.67 8.33 -15.12
N ILE A 110 15.75 7.80 -14.32
CA ILE A 110 16.05 7.11 -13.06
C ILE A 110 15.51 5.69 -13.08
N SER A 111 16.22 4.77 -12.41
CA SER A 111 15.72 3.42 -12.24
C SER A 111 14.57 3.39 -11.22
N MET A 112 13.76 2.33 -11.26
CA MET A 112 12.71 2.13 -10.26
C MET A 112 13.29 1.96 -8.84
N MET A 113 14.50 1.42 -8.71
CA MET A 113 15.19 1.30 -7.43
C MET A 113 15.58 2.68 -6.88
N ASP A 114 16.15 3.55 -7.70
CA ASP A 114 16.50 4.92 -7.30
C ASP A 114 15.25 5.71 -6.90
N ALA A 115 14.16 5.53 -7.67
CA ALA A 115 12.86 6.10 -7.37
C ALA A 115 12.33 5.68 -5.99
N MET A 116 12.39 4.39 -5.66
CA MET A 116 11.92 3.90 -4.36
C MET A 116 12.73 4.43 -3.18
N GLN A 117 14.03 4.69 -3.36
CA GLN A 117 14.90 5.17 -2.30
C GLN A 117 14.76 6.66 -2.03
N ASN A 118 14.44 7.44 -3.07
CA ASN A 118 14.46 8.91 -3.00
C ASN A 118 13.06 9.55 -3.06
N ALA A 119 12.01 8.78 -3.36
CA ALA A 119 10.65 9.32 -3.50
C ALA A 119 10.19 10.05 -2.24
N GLN A 120 9.75 11.30 -2.41
CA GLN A 120 9.17 12.11 -1.35
C GLN A 120 7.65 12.07 -1.46
N GLN A 121 7.03 11.37 -0.49
CA GLN A 121 5.59 11.29 -0.36
C GLN A 121 5.08 12.41 0.56
N PRO A 122 3.96 13.08 0.23
CA PRO A 122 3.35 14.03 1.13
C PRO A 122 2.96 13.37 2.46
N VAL A 123 3.25 14.04 3.57
CA VAL A 123 2.94 13.56 4.93
C VAL A 123 1.49 13.12 5.08
N TRP A 124 0.55 13.89 4.53
CA TRP A 124 -0.87 13.58 4.63
C TRP A 124 -1.25 12.28 3.92
N ILE A 125 -0.55 11.90 2.83
CA ILE A 125 -0.75 10.59 2.18
C ILE A 125 -0.20 9.48 3.07
N ALA A 126 1.00 9.66 3.64
CA ALA A 126 1.60 8.67 4.52
C ALA A 126 0.69 8.33 5.72
N LEU A 127 0.00 9.34 6.26
CA LEU A 127 -1.00 9.16 7.33
C LEU A 127 -2.33 8.56 6.84
N LEU A 128 -2.72 8.82 5.60
CA LEU A 128 -3.95 8.30 5.01
C LEU A 128 -3.84 6.82 4.62
N ASN A 129 -2.66 6.36 4.19
CA ASN A 129 -2.41 4.99 3.73
C ASN A 129 -2.84 3.89 4.73
N PRO A 130 -2.51 3.95 6.04
CA PRO A 130 -3.00 3.00 7.03
C PRO A 130 -4.53 2.93 7.11
N ILE A 131 -5.19 4.08 6.99
CA ILE A 131 -6.66 4.19 7.06
C ILE A 131 -7.29 3.56 5.83
N LEU A 132 -6.78 3.87 4.64
CA LEU A 132 -7.24 3.27 3.39
C LEU A 132 -7.02 1.76 3.38
N GLY A 133 -5.86 1.30 3.86
CA GLY A 133 -5.57 -0.13 4.02
C GLY A 133 -6.57 -0.83 4.93
N ALA A 134 -6.85 -0.25 6.10
CA ALA A 134 -7.84 -0.78 7.03
C ALA A 134 -9.25 -0.86 6.41
N ILE A 135 -9.69 0.22 5.77
CA ILE A 135 -10.99 0.28 5.08
C ILE A 135 -11.07 -0.79 3.99
N GLY A 136 -10.04 -0.88 3.15
CA GLY A 136 -9.97 -1.86 2.07
C GLY A 136 -10.06 -3.30 2.59
N VAL A 137 -9.30 -3.64 3.64
CA VAL A 137 -9.35 -4.96 4.27
C VAL A 137 -10.76 -5.29 4.77
N LEU A 138 -11.43 -4.34 5.43
CA LEU A 138 -12.79 -4.54 5.93
C LEU A 138 -13.81 -4.72 4.81
N ILE A 139 -13.71 -3.94 3.73
CA ILE A 139 -14.56 -4.09 2.54
C ILE A 139 -14.35 -5.48 1.94
N GLY A 140 -13.09 -5.86 1.68
CA GLY A 140 -12.74 -7.16 1.12
C GLY A 140 -13.26 -8.33 1.93
N ALA A 141 -13.13 -8.25 3.25
CA ALA A 141 -13.61 -9.29 4.15
C ALA A 141 -15.15 -9.48 4.09
N ARG A 142 -15.91 -8.41 3.82
CA ARG A 142 -17.38 -8.45 3.68
C ARG A 142 -17.85 -9.04 2.35
N LEU A 143 -16.99 -9.09 1.33
CA LEU A 143 -17.31 -9.69 0.03
C LEU A 143 -17.31 -11.22 0.07
N ARG A 144 -16.85 -11.82 1.18
CA ARG A 144 -16.88 -13.27 1.34
C ARG A 144 -18.33 -13.78 1.34
N PRO A 145 -18.68 -14.75 0.46
CA PRO A 145 -19.99 -15.37 0.48
C PRO A 145 -20.29 -16.04 1.82
N THR A 146 -21.48 -15.78 2.36
CA THR A 146 -22.01 -16.55 3.49
C THR A 146 -22.48 -17.90 2.95
N PRO A 147 -22.13 -19.05 3.56
CA PRO A 147 -22.65 -20.33 3.13
C PRO A 147 -24.18 -20.29 3.16
N THR A 148 -24.83 -20.46 2.01
CA THR A 148 -26.26 -20.73 1.95
C THR A 148 -26.50 -22.06 2.65
N ALA A 149 -27.33 -22.04 3.69
CA ALA A 149 -27.72 -23.20 4.48
C ALA A 149 -28.51 -24.21 3.64
#